data_AF-A0A961AWS4-F1
#
_entry.id   AF-A0A961AWS4-F1
#
_cell.length_a   1.000
_cell.length_b   1.000
_cell.length_c   1.000
_cell.angle_alpha   90.00
_cell.angle_beta   90.00
_cell.angle_gamma   90.00
#
_symmetry.space_group_name_H-M   'P 1'
#
loop_
_entity.id
_entity.type
_entity.pdbx_description
1 polymer ?
#
loop_
_entity_poly.entity_id
_entity_poly.type
_entity_poly.pdbx_seq_one_letter_code
_entity_poly.pdbx_strand_id
1 'polypeptide(L)'
;MQLSTVLSPLSDQNLKLAAQCGVEGVVTRYPGPRLEELLAVKRRIESHGLKLVAIEGSLPIEKIKIGADPDGADLAAFMRLIEHLGEAGIPLLCYNFMAGTDWVRTRLDATERGGARVTAFDLSEAEKAVSL
;
A
#
# COMPACT_ATOMS: atom_id res chain seq x y z
N MET A 1 8.47 -8.30 19.05
CA MET A 1 8.58 -7.40 17.89
C MET A 1 7.96 -8.14 16.72
N GLN A 2 6.95 -7.56 16.05
CA GLN A 2 6.31 -8.20 14.90
C GLN A 2 6.99 -7.72 13.62
N LEU A 3 7.56 -8.63 12.83
CA LEU A 3 8.13 -8.32 11.53
C LEU A 3 7.03 -8.29 10.46
N SER A 4 6.93 -7.20 9.72
CA SER A 4 5.92 -7.00 8.68
C SER A 4 6.54 -6.52 7.37
N THR A 5 5.95 -6.88 6.23
CA THR A 5 6.45 -6.46 4.91
C THR A 5 5.31 -6.14 3.94
N VAL A 6 5.62 -5.30 2.95
CA VAL A 6 4.84 -5.17 1.71
C VAL A 6 5.37 -6.20 0.71
N LEU A 7 4.48 -6.87 -0.02
CA LEU A 7 4.85 -7.82 -1.08
C LEU A 7 4.30 -7.34 -2.43
N SER A 8 5.18 -7.23 -3.42
CA SER A 8 4.82 -6.80 -4.79
C SER A 8 5.58 -7.66 -5.81
N PRO A 9 4.90 -8.57 -6.53
CA PRO A 9 3.47 -8.88 -6.45
C PRO A 9 3.10 -9.63 -5.17
N LEU A 10 1.83 -9.51 -4.75
CA LEU A 10 1.24 -10.35 -3.71
C LEU A 10 0.92 -11.74 -4.27
N SER A 11 1.93 -12.60 -4.34
CA SER A 11 1.85 -13.97 -4.86
C SER A 11 2.05 -15.02 -3.78
N ASP A 12 1.60 -16.25 -4.01
CA ASP A 12 1.76 -17.35 -3.05
C ASP A 12 3.24 -17.70 -2.84
N GLN A 13 4.06 -17.58 -3.88
CA GLN A 13 5.50 -17.73 -3.79
C GLN A 13 6.12 -16.69 -2.84
N ASN A 14 5.74 -15.42 -2.96
CA ASN A 14 6.26 -14.35 -2.12
C ASN A 14 5.75 -14.45 -0.68
N LEU A 15 4.49 -14.86 -0.48
CA LEU A 15 3.94 -15.11 0.86
C LEU A 15 4.67 -16.26 1.56
N LYS A 16 4.91 -17.36 0.84
CA LYS A 16 5.71 -18.48 1.35
C LYS A 16 7.13 -18.04 1.72
N LEU A 17 7.79 -17.25 0.86
CA LEU A 17 9.13 -16.74 1.12
C LEU A 17 9.15 -15.80 2.33
N ALA A 18 8.17 -14.91 2.46
CA ALA A 18 8.06 -14.01 3.61
C ALA A 18 7.96 -14.79 4.92
N ALA A 19 7.11 -15.83 4.97
CA ALA A 19 7.00 -16.71 6.13
C ALA A 19 8.34 -17.40 6.46
N GLN A 20 9.08 -17.87 5.44
CA GLN A 20 10.42 -18.47 5.61
C GLN A 20 11.46 -17.47 6.14
N CYS A 21 11.30 -16.19 5.84
CA CYS A 21 12.15 -15.11 6.36
C CYS A 21 11.76 -14.64 7.78
N GLY A 22 10.78 -15.29 8.42
CA GLY A 22 10.32 -14.92 9.77
C GLY A 22 9.40 -13.70 9.81
N VAL A 23 8.83 -13.30 8.66
CA VAL A 23 7.78 -12.29 8.61
C VAL A 23 6.51 -12.87 9.24
N GLU A 24 5.81 -12.05 10.04
CA GLU A 24 4.54 -12.39 10.69
C GLU A 24 3.37 -11.59 10.13
N GLY A 25 3.63 -10.37 9.61
CA GLY A 25 2.63 -9.44 9.12
C GLY A 25 2.81 -9.06 7.65
N VAL A 26 1.71 -8.80 6.97
CA VAL A 26 1.69 -8.29 5.58
C VAL A 26 0.92 -6.99 5.54
N VAL A 27 1.49 -6.02 4.83
CA VAL A 27 0.85 -4.76 4.43
C VAL A 27 0.52 -4.85 2.93
N THR A 28 -0.68 -4.45 2.55
CA THR A 28 -1.14 -4.49 1.15
C THR A 28 -1.79 -3.17 0.75
N ARG A 29 -1.80 -2.87 -0.54
CA ARG A 29 -2.61 -1.78 -1.09
C ARG A 29 -4.10 -2.07 -0.94
N TYR A 30 -4.90 -1.01 -0.90
CA TYR A 30 -6.35 -1.09 -0.84
C TYR A 30 -6.90 -1.93 -2.01
N PRO A 31 -7.58 -3.05 -1.74
CA PRO A 31 -7.94 -4.02 -2.79
C PRO A 31 -9.24 -3.68 -3.53
N GLY A 32 -10.08 -2.79 -2.99
CA GLY A 32 -11.34 -2.40 -3.60
C GLY A 32 -12.43 -2.03 -2.59
N PRO A 33 -13.57 -1.50 -3.07
CA PRO A 33 -14.64 -0.93 -2.24
C PRO A 33 -15.48 -1.94 -1.48
N ARG A 34 -15.40 -3.23 -1.80
CA ARG A 34 -16.23 -4.25 -1.17
C ARG A 34 -15.48 -4.95 -0.05
N LEU A 35 -16.16 -5.21 1.06
CA LEU A 35 -15.61 -5.97 2.18
C LEU A 35 -15.08 -7.35 1.72
N GLU A 36 -15.73 -7.99 0.75
CA GLU A 36 -15.33 -9.30 0.24
C GLU A 36 -13.94 -9.27 -0.42
N GLU A 37 -13.53 -8.15 -1.02
CA GLU A 37 -12.21 -7.98 -1.64
C GLU A 37 -11.12 -7.95 -0.57
N LEU A 38 -11.38 -7.21 0.52
CA LEU A 38 -10.52 -7.16 1.69
C LEU A 38 -10.41 -8.53 2.37
N LEU A 39 -11.54 -9.21 2.57
CA LEU A 39 -11.57 -10.55 3.16
C LEU A 39 -10.91 -11.59 2.27
N ALA A 40 -11.00 -11.48 0.94
CA ALA A 40 -10.32 -12.38 0.02
C ALA A 40 -8.79 -12.25 0.13
N VAL A 41 -8.28 -11.02 0.20
CA VAL A 41 -6.84 -10.77 0.41
C VAL A 41 -6.40 -11.25 1.79
N LYS A 42 -7.18 -10.96 2.84
CA LYS A 42 -6.93 -11.46 4.20
C LYS A 42 -6.82 -12.98 4.24
N ARG A 43 -7.81 -13.70 3.69
CA ARG A 43 -7.81 -15.18 3.64
C ARG A 43 -6.59 -15.73 2.91
N ARG A 44 -6.19 -15.11 1.80
CA ARG A 44 -5.00 -15.54 1.05
C ARG A 44 -3.74 -15.41 1.90
N ILE A 45 -3.55 -14.27 2.56
CA ILE A 45 -2.40 -14.02 3.43
C ILE A 45 -2.39 -15.02 4.61
N GLU A 46 -3.54 -15.22 5.26
CA GLU A 46 -3.69 -16.10 6.42
C GLU A 46 -3.51 -17.59 6.06
N SER A 47 -3.80 -17.99 4.82
CA SER A 47 -3.52 -19.36 4.34
C SER A 47 -2.04 -19.73 4.35
N HIS A 48 -1.13 -18.75 4.43
CA HIS A 48 0.32 -18.95 4.57
C HIS A 48 0.83 -18.73 6.00
N GLY A 49 -0.07 -18.66 6.99
CA GLY A 49 0.29 -18.44 8.41
C GLY A 49 0.71 -17.01 8.74
N LEU A 50 0.47 -16.05 7.83
CA LEU A 50 0.76 -14.63 8.00
C LEU A 50 -0.49 -13.87 8.43
N LYS A 51 -0.34 -12.64 8.94
CA LYS A 51 -1.47 -11.75 9.29
C LYS A 51 -1.54 -10.56 8.36
N LEU A 52 -2.71 -10.21 7.86
CA LEU A 52 -2.94 -8.91 7.24
C LEU A 52 -3.02 -7.85 8.34
N VAL A 53 -2.00 -6.99 8.45
CA VAL A 53 -1.86 -6.03 9.57
C VAL A 53 -2.21 -4.61 9.20
N ALA A 54 -2.11 -4.24 7.92
CA ALA A 54 -2.39 -2.89 7.47
C ALA A 54 -2.81 -2.82 6.00
N ILE A 55 -3.61 -1.79 5.70
CA ILE A 55 -3.84 -1.31 4.34
C ILE A 55 -3.05 -0.02 4.12
N GLU A 56 -2.35 0.08 2.99
CA GLU A 56 -1.51 1.23 2.65
C GLU A 56 -1.69 1.69 1.21
N GLY A 57 -2.11 2.95 1.02
CA GLY A 57 -2.16 3.59 -0.30
C GLY A 57 -3.33 3.17 -1.20
N SER A 58 -3.44 3.86 -2.34
CA SER A 58 -4.51 3.69 -3.36
C SER A 58 -5.93 3.93 -2.85
N LEU A 59 -6.12 4.91 -1.96
CA LEU A 59 -7.37 5.16 -1.24
C LEU A 59 -8.31 6.11 -2.01
N PRO A 60 -9.64 6.04 -1.77
CA PRO A 60 -10.63 6.89 -2.46
C PRO A 60 -10.68 8.30 -1.84
N ILE A 61 -9.59 9.06 -1.95
CA ILE A 61 -9.45 10.39 -1.31
C ILE A 61 -8.92 11.48 -2.27
N GLU A 62 -8.75 11.19 -3.56
CA GLU A 62 -8.14 12.13 -4.51
C GLU A 62 -8.98 13.40 -4.71
N LYS A 63 -10.31 13.28 -4.77
CA LYS A 63 -11.18 14.46 -4.86
C LYS A 63 -11.15 15.29 -3.59
N ILE A 64 -11.04 14.64 -2.42
CA ILE A 64 -10.91 15.32 -1.13
C ILE A 64 -9.62 16.16 -1.12
N LYS A 65 -8.50 15.59 -1.57
CA LYS A 65 -7.19 16.27 -1.58
C LYS A 65 -7.20 17.59 -2.35
N ILE A 66 -7.96 17.66 -3.44
CA ILE A 66 -8.03 18.86 -4.30
C ILE A 66 -9.27 19.72 -4.05
N GLY A 67 -10.09 19.40 -3.04
CA GLY A 67 -11.32 20.14 -2.75
C GLY A 67 -12.42 19.98 -3.81
N ALA A 68 -12.45 18.86 -4.53
CA ALA A 68 -13.37 18.58 -5.64
C ALA A 68 -14.32 17.40 -5.35
N ASP A 69 -14.77 17.25 -4.09
CA ASP A 69 -15.73 16.22 -3.64
C ASP A 69 -17.09 16.84 -3.25
N PRO A 70 -17.79 17.57 -4.15
CA PRO A 70 -19.00 18.31 -3.80
C PRO A 70 -20.20 17.42 -3.45
N ASP A 71 -20.21 16.17 -3.90
CA ASP A 71 -21.22 15.15 -3.58
C ASP A 71 -20.82 14.28 -2.37
N GLY A 72 -19.62 14.49 -1.81
CA GLY A 72 -19.09 13.72 -0.68
C GLY A 72 -18.82 12.25 -0.99
N ALA A 73 -18.67 11.88 -2.27
CA ALA A 73 -18.55 10.49 -2.68
C ALA A 73 -17.24 9.85 -2.19
N ASP A 74 -16.11 10.57 -2.30
CA ASP A 74 -14.81 10.09 -1.81
C ASP A 74 -14.82 10.00 -0.28
N LEU A 75 -15.36 11.03 0.40
CA LEU A 75 -15.49 11.01 1.86
C LEU A 75 -16.29 9.80 2.34
N ALA A 76 -17.44 9.53 1.73
CA ALA A 76 -18.28 8.38 2.07
C ALA A 76 -17.57 7.06 1.77
N ALA A 77 -16.78 6.97 0.70
CA ALA A 77 -15.99 5.77 0.39
C ALA A 77 -14.85 5.55 1.39
N PHE A 78 -14.19 6.62 1.84
CA PHE A 78 -13.13 6.54 2.85
C PHE A 78 -13.68 6.12 4.22
N MET A 79 -14.85 6.65 4.62
CA MET A 79 -15.54 6.22 5.85
C MET A 79 -15.91 4.73 5.79
N ARG A 80 -16.51 4.27 4.68
CA ARG A 80 -16.85 2.85 4.48
C ARG A 80 -15.61 1.95 4.53
N LEU A 81 -14.47 2.40 3.98
CA LEU A 81 -13.23 1.65 4.12
C LEU A 81 -12.87 1.47 5.59
N ILE A 82 -12.91 2.52 6.41
CA ILE A 82 -12.59 2.43 7.85
C ILE A 82 -13.52 1.43 8.56
N GLU A 83 -14.81 1.44 8.25
CA GLU A 83 -15.78 0.46 8.74
C GLU A 83 -15.40 -0.98 8.34
N HIS A 84 -15.12 -1.21 7.05
CA HIS A 84 -14.68 -2.51 6.54
C HIS A 84 -13.37 -3.00 7.18
N LEU A 85 -12.42 -2.10 7.48
CA LEU A 85 -11.20 -2.48 8.22
C LEU A 85 -11.54 -2.97 9.63
N GLY A 86 -12.47 -2.30 10.32
CA GLY A 86 -12.98 -2.72 11.62
C GLY A 86 -13.64 -4.10 11.55
N GLU A 87 -14.53 -4.31 10.58
CA GLU A 87 -15.20 -5.61 10.36
C GLU A 87 -14.23 -6.74 10.00
N ALA A 88 -13.21 -6.45 9.19
CA ALA A 88 -12.18 -7.42 8.82
C ALA A 88 -11.12 -7.64 9.92
N GLY A 89 -11.17 -6.87 11.02
CA GLY A 89 -10.19 -6.92 12.11
C GLY A 89 -8.79 -6.48 11.69
N ILE A 90 -8.68 -5.50 10.79
CA ILE A 90 -7.41 -4.94 10.32
C ILE A 90 -7.17 -3.62 11.07
N PRO A 91 -6.15 -3.55 11.94
CA PRO A 91 -6.05 -2.48 12.93
C PRO A 91 -5.42 -1.18 12.41
N LEU A 92 -4.85 -1.17 11.20
CA LEU A 92 -4.03 -0.05 10.72
C LEU A 92 -4.36 0.34 9.29
N LEU A 93 -4.57 1.63 9.08
CA LEU A 93 -4.67 2.27 7.78
C LEU A 93 -3.53 3.29 7.65
N CYS A 94 -2.63 3.07 6.69
CA CYS A 94 -1.58 4.01 6.33
C CYS A 94 -2.02 4.80 5.08
N TYR A 95 -1.96 6.12 5.17
CA TYR A 95 -2.33 7.00 4.07
C TYR A 95 -1.48 8.27 4.05
N ASN A 96 -1.48 8.95 2.90
CA ASN A 96 -0.85 10.25 2.71
C ASN A 96 -1.85 11.22 2.06
N PHE A 97 -1.52 12.52 2.10
CA PHE A 97 -2.34 13.58 1.53
C PHE A 97 -1.63 14.32 0.38
N MET A 98 -0.75 13.63 -0.35
CA MET A 98 -0.07 14.19 -1.53
C MET A 98 -1.05 14.23 -2.70
N ALA A 99 -1.25 15.41 -3.30
CA ALA A 99 -2.20 15.62 -4.39
C ALA A 99 -1.54 15.46 -5.76
N GLY A 100 -2.18 14.72 -6.67
CA GLY A 100 -1.76 14.57 -8.07
C GLY A 100 -0.55 13.65 -8.33
N THR A 101 0.36 13.53 -7.37
CA THR A 101 1.50 12.59 -7.40
C THR A 101 1.62 11.87 -6.07
N ASP A 102 2.12 10.64 -6.09
CA ASP A 102 2.61 9.96 -4.88
C ASP A 102 4.11 10.26 -4.70
N TRP A 103 4.82 9.49 -3.89
CA TRP A 103 6.27 9.63 -3.76
C TRP A 103 6.97 9.45 -5.13
N VAL A 104 7.74 10.45 -5.54
CA VAL A 104 8.39 10.48 -6.86
C VAL A 104 9.88 10.16 -6.80
N ARG A 105 10.41 9.60 -7.89
CA ARG A 105 11.84 9.33 -8.08
C ARG A 105 12.27 9.70 -9.50
N THR A 106 13.48 10.23 -9.66
CA THR A 106 14.04 10.55 -10.99
C THR A 106 14.74 9.35 -11.63
N ARG A 107 15.19 8.39 -10.81
CA ARG A 107 15.82 7.14 -11.27
C ARG A 107 15.39 5.96 -10.39
N LEU A 108 15.16 4.81 -11.01
CA LEU A 108 14.72 3.58 -10.33
C LEU A 108 15.82 2.50 -10.27
N ASP A 109 16.97 2.78 -10.89
CA ASP A 109 18.07 1.84 -11.11
C ASP A 109 19.44 2.45 -10.78
N ALA A 110 19.47 3.48 -9.93
CA ALA A 110 20.73 4.06 -9.47
C ALA A 110 21.57 3.00 -8.74
N THR A 111 22.89 3.06 -8.92
CA THR A 111 23.83 2.13 -8.27
C THR A 111 24.45 2.78 -7.05
N GLU A 112 24.41 2.08 -5.91
CA GLU A 112 24.96 2.52 -4.64
C GLU A 112 26.07 1.56 -4.17
N ARG A 113 26.62 1.80 -2.97
CA ARG A 113 27.67 0.99 -2.35
C ARG A 113 27.46 -0.52 -2.57
N GLY A 114 28.50 -1.19 -3.08
CA GLY A 114 28.49 -2.63 -3.31
C GLY A 114 27.69 -3.08 -4.55
N GLY A 115 27.34 -2.17 -5.46
CA GLY A 115 26.58 -2.49 -6.67
C GLY A 115 25.07 -2.63 -6.41
N ALA A 116 24.58 -2.17 -5.25
CA ALA A 116 23.17 -2.25 -4.91
C ALA A 116 22.34 -1.34 -5.81
N ARG A 117 21.22 -1.85 -6.31
CA ARG A 117 20.24 -1.07 -7.07
C ARG A 117 19.30 -0.33 -6.11
N VAL A 118 19.21 0.99 -6.24
CA VAL A 118 18.38 1.88 -5.41
C VAL A 118 17.54 2.83 -6.26
N THR A 119 16.56 3.48 -5.64
CA THR A 119 15.87 4.64 -6.24
C THR A 119 16.58 5.93 -5.84
N ALA A 120 16.56 6.95 -6.71
CA ALA A 120 17.19 8.23 -6.45
C ALA A 120 16.28 9.40 -6.86
N PHE A 121 16.57 10.58 -6.30
CA PHE A 121 15.97 11.84 -6.68
C PHE A 121 17.07 12.88 -6.92
N ASP A 122 17.03 13.55 -8.07
CA ASP A 122 17.91 14.66 -8.43
C ASP A 122 17.04 15.84 -8.87
N LEU A 123 17.18 16.98 -8.19
CA LEU A 123 16.37 18.16 -8.48
C LEU A 123 16.56 18.67 -9.91
N SER A 124 17.76 18.50 -10.49
CA SER A 124 18.03 18.91 -11.88
C SER A 124 17.34 18.01 -12.92
N GLU A 125 16.86 16.84 -12.52
CA GLU A 125 16.13 15.88 -13.35
C GLU A 125 14.65 15.78 -12.96
N ALA A 126 14.11 16.73 -12.19
CA ALA A 126 12.76 16.64 -11.62
C ALA A 126 11.66 16.42 -12.68
N GLU A 127 11.82 16.97 -13.90
CA GLU A 127 10.87 16.77 -15.00
C GLU A 127 10.78 15.33 -15.51
N LYS A 128 11.82 14.51 -15.22
CA LYS A 128 11.85 13.08 -15.55
C LYS A 128 11.30 12.21 -14.43
N ALA A 129 10.90 12.81 -13.30
CA ALA A 129 10.44 12.06 -12.15
C ALA A 129 9.19 11.26 -12.46
N VAL A 130 9.16 10.03 -11.97
CA VAL A 130 8.00 9.14 -12.05
C VAL A 130 7.41 8.92 -10.66
N SER A 131 6.08 8.87 -10.60
CA SER A 131 5.35 8.48 -9.39
C SER A 131 5.39 6.94 -9.24
N LEU A 132 5.51 6.46 -8.01
CA LEU A 132 5.65 5.04 -7.67
C LEU A 132 4.50 4.50 -6.80
#